data_AF-A0A661IAW0-F1
#
_entry.id   AF-A0A661IAW0-F1
#
_cell.length_a   1.000
_cell.length_b   1.000
_cell.length_c   1.000
_cell.angle_alpha   90.00
_cell.angle_beta   90.00
_cell.angle_gamma   90.00
#
_symmetry.space_group_name_H-M   'P 1'
#
loop_
_entity.id
_entity.type
_entity.pdbx_description
1 polymer ?
#
loop_
_entity_poly.entity_id
_entity_poly.type
_entity_poly.pdbx_seq_one_letter_code
_entity_poly.pdbx_strand_id
1 'polypeptide(L)'
;MGIVWIVPISGLIALIFAISLAKNVLSRDPGTARMQEIGATILEGAMAFLKRQYTTIGILAIFTAVIIGVLVGLLRGHEGIEGMPPFGIAWHTAVAFIAGAFCSAISGYVGMYV
;
A
#
# COMPACT_ATOMS: atom_id res chain seq x y z
N MET A 1 9.81 25.42 -10.64
CA MET A 1 10.45 24.15 -11.06
C MET A 1 11.36 23.49 -10.03
N GLY A 2 11.84 24.15 -8.94
CA GLY A 2 12.80 23.53 -8.01
C GLY A 2 12.23 22.59 -6.95
N ILE A 3 11.04 22.89 -6.40
CA ILE A 3 10.49 22.17 -5.23
C ILE A 3 9.92 20.79 -5.61
N VAL A 4 9.43 20.61 -6.83
CA VAL A 4 8.80 19.35 -7.30
C VAL A 4 9.74 18.16 -7.24
N TRP A 5 11.05 18.38 -7.41
CA TRP A 5 12.06 17.32 -7.32
C TRP A 5 12.33 16.84 -5.89
N ILE A 6 11.99 17.64 -4.87
CA ILE A 6 12.17 17.26 -3.46
C ILE A 6 11.30 16.05 -3.10
N VAL A 7 10.11 15.92 -3.70
CA VAL A 7 9.15 14.84 -3.40
C VAL A 7 9.70 13.45 -3.74
N PRO A 8 10.16 13.16 -4.98
CA PRO A 8 10.74 11.84 -5.28
C PRO A 8 12.08 11.62 -4.56
N ILE A 9 12.89 12.66 -4.37
CA ILE A 9 14.17 12.55 -3.68
C ILE A 9 13.98 12.17 -2.21
N SER A 10 13.02 12.78 -1.51
CA SER A 10 12.73 12.43 -0.11
C SER A 10 12.22 11.00 0.03
N GLY A 11 11.37 10.55 -0.91
CA GLY A 11 10.91 9.16 -0.97
C GLY A 11 12.07 8.17 -1.15
N LEU A 12 13.02 8.47 -2.03
CA LEU A 12 14.22 7.64 -2.23
C LEU A 12 15.10 7.58 -0.98
N ILE A 13 15.34 8.72 -0.33
CA ILE A 13 16.12 8.78 0.92
C ILE A 13 15.43 7.95 2.02
N ALA A 14 14.12 8.08 2.16
CA ALA A 14 13.35 7.29 3.12
C ALA A 14 13.46 5.78 2.86
N LEU A 15 13.40 5.36 1.58
CA LEU A 15 13.55 3.95 1.19
C LEU A 15 14.96 3.42 1.51
N ILE A 16 16.01 4.18 1.20
CA ILE A 16 17.39 3.82 1.53
C ILE A 16 17.56 3.66 3.04
N PHE A 17 17.01 4.58 3.82
CA PHE A 17 17.07 4.52 5.28
C PHE A 17 16.34 3.29 5.83
N ALA A 18 15.11 3.02 5.36
CA ALA A 18 14.33 1.84 5.75
C ALA A 18 15.08 0.54 5.43
N ILE A 19 15.67 0.42 4.23
CA ILE A 19 16.48 -0.75 3.83
C ILE A 19 17.71 -0.90 4.72
N SER A 20 18.39 0.20 5.06
CA SER A 20 19.55 0.17 5.96
C SER A 20 19.17 -0.35 7.35
N LEU A 21 18.05 0.13 7.91
CA LEU A 21 17.53 -0.33 9.19
C LEU A 21 17.15 -1.81 9.15
N ALA A 22 16.39 -2.22 8.13
CA ALA A 22 16.01 -3.62 7.92
C ALA A 22 17.24 -4.54 7.88
N LYS A 23 18.26 -4.18 7.09
CA LYS A 23 19.52 -4.93 7.02
C LYS A 23 20.24 -4.98 8.36
N ASN A 24 20.28 -3.87 9.10
CA ASN A 24 20.94 -3.85 10.40
C ASN A 24 20.26 -4.81 11.39
N VAL A 25 18.93 -4.80 11.46
CA VAL A 25 18.15 -5.65 12.36
C VAL A 25 18.25 -7.12 11.96
N LEU A 26 18.02 -7.45 10.68
CA LEU A 26 18.05 -8.82 10.17
C LEU A 26 19.44 -9.46 10.22
N SER A 27 20.51 -8.66 10.31
CA SER A 27 21.88 -9.15 10.47
C SER A 27 22.27 -9.51 11.90
N ARG A 28 21.40 -9.23 12.89
CA ARG A 28 21.65 -9.57 14.30
C ARG A 28 21.47 -11.06 14.54
N ASP A 29 22.11 -11.55 15.59
CA ASP A 29 21.97 -12.94 16.02
C ASP A 29 20.49 -13.24 16.32
N PRO A 30 19.88 -14.22 15.63
CA PRO A 30 18.48 -14.59 15.83
C PRO A 30 18.24 -15.31 17.18
N GLY A 31 19.31 -15.59 17.94
CA GLY A 31 19.25 -16.16 19.28
C GLY A 31 19.23 -17.69 19.28
N THR A 32 18.73 -18.25 20.37
CA THR A 32 18.74 -19.71 20.57
C THR A 32 17.85 -20.46 19.57
N ALA A 33 18.12 -21.75 19.36
CA ALA A 33 17.29 -22.61 18.49
C ALA A 33 15.80 -22.56 18.87
N ARG A 34 15.48 -22.49 20.17
CA ARG A 34 14.10 -22.39 20.64
C ARG A 34 13.46 -21.04 20.29
N MET A 35 14.22 -19.94 20.31
CA MET A 35 13.72 -18.62 19.91
C MET A 35 13.41 -18.59 18.41
N GLN A 36 14.28 -19.19 17.58
CA GLN A 36 14.08 -19.28 16.14
C GLN A 36 12.84 -20.12 15.78
N GLU A 37 12.63 -21.25 16.45
CA GLU A 37 11.46 -22.11 16.26
C GLU A 37 10.14 -21.39 16.58
N ILE A 38 10.09 -20.68 17.70
CA ILE A 38 8.92 -19.88 18.10
C ILE A 38 8.69 -18.75 17.08
N GLY A 39 9.74 -18.04 16.68
CA GLY A 39 9.67 -16.97 15.69
C GLY A 39 9.13 -17.45 14.35
N ALA A 40 9.57 -18.62 13.88
CA ALA A 40 9.07 -19.21 12.64
C ALA A 40 7.56 -19.54 12.72
N THR A 41 7.10 -20.07 13.85
CA THR A 41 5.67 -20.38 14.06
C THR A 41 4.82 -19.10 14.08
N ILE A 42 5.33 -18.03 14.71
CA ILE A 42 4.67 -16.71 14.71
C ILE A 42 4.58 -16.16 13.29
N LEU A 43 5.68 -16.21 12.54
CA LEU A 43 5.74 -15.74 11.17
C LEU A 43 4.74 -16.50 10.28
N GLU A 44 4.68 -17.83 10.38
CA GLU A 44 3.74 -18.64 9.62
C GLU A 44 2.28 -18.24 9.91
N GLY A 45 1.93 -18.09 11.18
CA GLY A 45 0.59 -17.64 11.58
C GLY A 45 0.25 -16.24 11.09
N ALA A 46 1.18 -15.31 11.19
CA ALA A 46 1.02 -13.93 10.73
C ALA A 46 0.81 -13.87 9.20
N MET A 47 1.58 -14.64 8.44
CA MET A 47 1.45 -14.71 6.98
C MET A 47 0.14 -15.37 6.55
N ALA A 48 -0.30 -16.41 7.25
CA ALA A 48 -1.59 -17.05 7.00
C ALA A 48 -2.76 -16.07 7.26
N PHE A 49 -2.70 -15.32 8.35
CA PHE A 49 -3.68 -14.28 8.68
C PHE A 49 -3.70 -13.18 7.62
N LEU A 50 -2.54 -12.62 7.27
CA LEU A 50 -2.44 -11.57 6.24
C LEU A 50 -3.00 -12.03 4.91
N LYS A 51 -2.65 -13.24 4.45
CA LYS A 51 -3.17 -13.78 3.19
C LYS A 51 -4.69 -13.80 3.19
N ARG A 52 -5.31 -14.26 4.28
CA ARG A 52 -6.78 -14.31 4.39
C ARG A 52 -7.40 -12.90 4.45
N GLN A 53 -6.81 -12.02 5.25
CA GLN A 53 -7.28 -10.64 5.41
C GLN A 53 -7.17 -9.87 4.10
N TYR A 54 -6.01 -9.88 3.45
CA TYR A 54 -5.73 -9.12 2.23
C TYR A 54 -6.51 -9.65 1.02
N THR A 55 -6.81 -10.94 0.96
CA THR A 55 -7.73 -11.47 -0.06
C THR A 55 -9.10 -10.80 0.07
N THR A 56 -9.59 -10.66 1.31
CA THR A 56 -10.90 -10.04 1.58
C THR A 56 -10.86 -8.54 1.32
N ILE A 57 -9.83 -7.85 1.83
CA ILE A 57 -9.63 -6.41 1.61
C ILE A 57 -9.46 -6.11 0.12
N GLY A 58 -8.78 -6.95 -0.66
CA GLY A 58 -8.62 -6.78 -2.09
C GLY A 58 -9.95 -6.79 -2.84
N ILE A 59 -10.85 -7.71 -2.48
CA ILE A 59 -12.22 -7.74 -3.04
C ILE A 59 -12.97 -6.47 -2.66
N LEU A 60 -12.92 -6.08 -1.38
CA LEU A 60 -13.57 -4.86 -0.91
C LEU A 60 -13.01 -3.61 -1.58
N ALA A 61 -11.71 -3.55 -1.84
CA ALA A 61 -11.06 -2.42 -2.51
C ALA A 61 -11.55 -2.29 -3.96
N ILE A 62 -11.67 -3.39 -4.70
CA ILE A 62 -12.22 -3.36 -6.06
C ILE A 62 -13.68 -2.88 -6.04
N PHE A 63 -14.49 -3.43 -5.14
CA PHE A 63 -15.89 -3.03 -5.01
C PHE A 63 -16.04 -1.56 -4.63
N THR A 64 -15.22 -1.09 -3.69
CA THR A 64 -15.17 0.31 -3.25
C THR A 64 -14.71 1.24 -4.38
N ALA A 65 -13.73 0.83 -5.19
CA ALA A 65 -13.26 1.61 -6.33
C ALA A 65 -14.36 1.83 -7.37
N VAL A 66 -15.16 0.79 -7.65
CA VAL A 66 -16.32 0.90 -8.55
C VAL A 66 -17.36 1.84 -7.95
N ILE A 67 -17.71 1.69 -6.67
CA ILE A 67 -18.68 2.56 -5.99
C ILE A 67 -18.24 4.01 -6.02
N ILE A 68 -16.99 4.29 -5.63
CA ILE A 68 -16.46 5.66 -5.62
C ILE A 68 -16.42 6.22 -7.04
N GLY A 69 -15.97 5.45 -8.03
CA GLY A 69 -15.97 5.89 -9.43
C GLY A 69 -17.37 6.27 -9.93
N VAL A 70 -18.36 5.42 -9.68
CA VAL A 70 -19.76 5.67 -10.07
C VAL A 70 -20.34 6.87 -9.33
N LEU A 71 -20.15 6.94 -8.00
CA LEU A 71 -20.65 8.07 -7.19
C LEU A 71 -20.03 9.39 -7.62
N VAL A 72 -18.73 9.43 -7.89
CA VAL A 72 -18.05 10.65 -8.37
C VAL A 72 -18.53 11.03 -9.77
N GLY A 73 -18.71 10.06 -10.67
CA GLY A 73 -19.26 10.31 -12.01
C GLY A 73 -20.69 10.86 -11.98
N LEU A 74 -21.53 10.35 -11.07
CA LEU A 74 -22.94 10.77 -10.94
C LEU A 74 -23.11 12.10 -10.17
N LEU A 75 -22.40 12.28 -9.05
CA LEU A 75 -22.59 13.44 -8.15
C LEU A 75 -21.72 14.64 -8.50
N ARG A 76 -20.54 14.42 -9.10
CA ARG A 76 -19.51 15.45 -9.33
C ARG A 76 -19.06 15.58 -10.79
N GLY A 77 -19.79 14.98 -11.72
CA GLY A 77 -19.48 15.01 -13.15
C GLY A 77 -19.40 16.41 -13.79
N HIS A 78 -19.93 17.44 -13.12
CA HIS A 78 -20.06 18.78 -13.68
C HIS A 78 -19.17 19.86 -13.03
N GLU A 79 -18.48 19.58 -11.90
CA GLU A 79 -17.78 20.62 -11.13
C GLU A 79 -16.29 20.36 -10.86
N GLY A 80 -15.78 19.15 -11.13
CA GLY A 80 -14.48 18.74 -10.59
C GLY A 80 -13.23 19.25 -11.33
N ILE A 81 -13.28 19.38 -12.65
CA ILE A 81 -12.14 19.77 -13.51
C ILE A 81 -12.68 20.47 -14.76
N GLU A 82 -12.32 21.74 -14.99
CA GLU A 82 -12.68 22.46 -16.22
C GLU A 82 -12.17 21.69 -17.46
N GLY A 83 -13.09 21.28 -18.33
CA GLY A 83 -12.78 20.62 -19.61
C GLY A 83 -12.70 19.08 -19.57
N MET A 84 -12.99 18.41 -18.45
CA MET A 84 -12.94 16.94 -18.37
C MET A 84 -14.35 16.32 -18.30
N PRO A 85 -14.68 15.30 -19.10
CA PRO A 85 -15.98 14.65 -19.04
C PRO A 85 -16.20 13.94 -17.68
N PRO A 86 -17.46 13.79 -17.22
CA PRO A 86 -17.81 13.06 -15.99
C PRO A 86 -17.15 11.68 -15.87
N PHE A 87 -17.10 10.95 -16.99
CA PHE A 87 -16.46 9.65 -17.08
C PHE A 87 -14.93 9.70 -16.85
N GLY A 88 -14.29 10.80 -17.29
CA GLY A 88 -12.87 11.04 -17.06
C GLY A 88 -12.57 11.15 -15.57
N ILE A 89 -13.30 11.99 -14.84
CA ILE A 89 -13.07 12.19 -13.40
C ILE A 89 -13.34 10.89 -12.61
N ALA A 90 -14.40 10.16 -12.98
CA ALA A 90 -14.72 8.85 -12.39
C ALA A 90 -13.56 7.85 -12.53
N TRP A 91 -13.02 7.73 -13.76
CA TRP A 91 -11.91 6.81 -14.05
C TRP A 91 -10.64 7.17 -13.29
N HIS A 92 -10.21 8.44 -13.31
CA HIS A 92 -9.01 8.89 -12.61
C HIS A 92 -9.10 8.65 -11.10
N THR A 93 -10.28 8.90 -10.52
CA THR A 93 -10.51 8.68 -9.08
C THR A 93 -10.40 7.20 -8.71
N ALA A 94 -11.04 6.31 -9.49
CA ALA A 94 -10.99 4.88 -9.25
C ALA A 94 -9.56 4.33 -9.38
N VAL A 95 -8.81 4.76 -10.40
CA VAL A 95 -7.41 4.35 -10.60
C VAL A 95 -6.51 4.85 -9.48
N ALA A 96 -6.66 6.12 -9.07
CA ALA A 96 -5.89 6.69 -7.97
C ALA A 96 -6.16 5.95 -6.64
N PHE A 97 -7.42 5.58 -6.37
CA PHE A 97 -7.79 4.79 -5.21
C PHE A 97 -7.12 3.40 -5.23
N ILE A 98 -7.18 2.68 -6.36
CA ILE A 98 -6.55 1.36 -6.49
C ILE A 98 -5.04 1.45 -6.35
N ALA A 99 -4.40 2.45 -6.95
CA ALA A 99 -2.96 2.68 -6.80
C ALA A 99 -2.59 2.91 -5.32
N GLY A 100 -3.36 3.74 -4.60
CA GLY A 100 -3.15 3.95 -3.16
C GLY A 100 -3.38 2.69 -2.32
N ALA A 101 -4.46 1.95 -2.59
CA ALA A 101 -4.76 0.68 -1.92
C ALA A 101 -3.65 -0.36 -2.14
N PHE A 102 -3.11 -0.43 -3.35
CA PHE A 102 -1.99 -1.31 -3.68
C PHE A 102 -0.70 -0.92 -2.95
N CYS A 103 -0.34 0.36 -2.93
CA CYS A 103 0.80 0.86 -2.16
C CYS A 103 0.66 0.58 -0.66
N SER A 104 -0.55 0.75 -0.10
CA SER A 104 -0.86 0.43 1.31
C SER A 104 -0.70 -1.07 1.58
N ALA A 105 -1.20 -1.92 0.69
CA ALA A 105 -1.05 -3.36 0.80
C ALA A 105 0.43 -3.77 0.83
N ILE A 106 1.25 -3.27 -0.11
CA ILE A 106 2.70 -3.53 -0.13
C ILE A 106 3.35 -3.10 1.19
N SER A 107 3.04 -1.90 1.68
CA SER A 107 3.61 -1.41 2.93
C SER A 107 3.31 -2.34 4.12
N GLY A 108 2.08 -2.85 4.24
CA GLY A 108 1.73 -3.77 5.32
C GLY A 108 2.35 -5.16 5.15
N TYR A 109 2.49 -5.65 3.92
CA TYR A 109 3.15 -6.94 3.66
C TYR A 109 4.65 -6.88 3.97
N VAL A 110 5.33 -5.80 3.56
CA VAL A 110 6.75 -5.58 3.86
C VAL A 110 6.98 -5.45 5.36
N GLY A 111 6.13 -4.70 6.07
CA GLY A 111 6.24 -4.52 7.51
C GLY A 111 5.96 -5.77 8.36
N MET A 112 5.33 -6.81 7.80
CA MET A 112 5.16 -8.09 8.49
C MET A 112 6.36 -9.02 8.33
N TYR A 113 7.12 -8.84 7.24
CA TYR A 113 8.26 -9.71 6.91
C TYR A 113 9.57 -9.27 7.56
N VAL A 114 9.72 -7.95 7.80
CA VAL A 114 10.93 -7.31 8.34
C VAL A 114 10.71 -6.93 9.79
#